data_AF-A0A552Z342-F1
#
_entry.id   AF-A0A552Z342-F1
#
_cell.length_a   1.000
_cell.length_b   1.000
_cell.length_c   1.000
_cell.angle_alpha   90.00
_cell.angle_beta   90.00
_cell.angle_gamma   90.00
#
_symmetry.space_group_name_H-M   'P 1'
#
loop_
_entity.id
_entity.type
_entity.pdbx_description
1 polymer ?
#
loop_
_entity_poly.entity_id
_entity_poly.type
_entity_poly.pdbx_seq_one_letter_code
_entity_poly.pdbx_strand_id
1 'polypeptide(L)'
;MIGSKLKKYRQDLKLTVETLAGLAGIKRSWLSQIENEKKYPPLDTLINLVKAIAKISPLTEDNRQDILTEKLYKDFRNSITYSVDILHQYSIVIKLLDTGISCSLLTESENPTNEEIEETIKSYFVSANFRFPAALGIKKVAWNLAEVGPHNLIETNELLYNYSELRESLYEWWYNFILEDFIKNGVKDSVIYADKEINEIDRPLSAYDVELSEGDRKLLAELWPLMNENGTFTPYNDDDNTNVAKELLDGKTVTFDLKVASDKNVKLLLNGQLLSNPEMAMLKVALDAIKYNRLK
;
A
#
# COMPACT_ATOMS: atom_id res chain seq x y z
N MET A 1 5.53 10.69 20.66
CA MET A 1 6.28 9.59 20.00
C MET A 1 5.93 9.53 18.53
N ILE A 2 4.62 9.49 18.21
CA ILE A 2 4.11 9.37 16.85
C ILE A 2 4.50 10.59 15.99
N GLY A 3 4.40 11.80 16.55
CA GLY A 3 4.77 13.04 15.85
C GLY A 3 6.24 13.05 15.39
N SER A 4 7.14 12.64 16.26
CA SER A 4 8.58 12.58 16.00
C SER A 4 8.92 11.54 14.92
N LYS A 5 8.18 10.44 14.85
CA LYS A 5 8.34 9.43 13.78
C LYS A 5 7.81 9.91 12.44
N LEU A 6 6.63 10.53 12.41
CA LEU A 6 6.12 11.19 11.20
C LEU A 6 7.14 12.19 10.64
N LYS A 7 7.75 12.99 11.54
CA LYS A 7 8.83 13.92 11.19
C LYS A 7 10.03 13.20 10.58
N LYS A 8 10.47 12.08 11.17
CA LYS A 8 11.57 11.25 10.67
C LYS A 8 11.28 10.73 9.27
N TYR A 9 10.14 10.07 9.05
CA TYR A 9 9.73 9.57 7.73
C TYR A 9 9.68 10.68 6.69
N ARG A 10 9.11 11.85 7.03
CA ARG A 10 9.11 13.02 6.15
C ARG A 10 10.53 13.47 5.78
N GLN A 11 11.45 13.52 6.75
CA GLN A 11 12.84 13.94 6.55
C GLN A 11 13.68 12.93 5.77
N ASP A 12 13.40 11.64 5.93
CA ASP A 12 14.04 10.57 5.16
C ASP A 12 13.63 10.68 3.69
N LEU A 13 12.36 11.01 3.42
CA LEU A 13 11.84 11.35 2.08
C LEU A 13 12.22 12.75 1.59
N LYS A 14 13.00 13.53 2.37
CA LYS A 14 13.45 14.91 2.03
C LYS A 14 12.31 15.89 1.73
N LEU A 15 11.13 15.68 2.31
CA LEU A 15 9.97 16.53 2.08
C LEU A 15 9.97 17.73 3.04
N THR A 16 9.46 18.86 2.56
CA THR A 16 9.13 19.97 3.46
C THR A 16 7.85 19.67 4.24
N VAL A 17 7.66 20.34 5.38
CA VAL A 17 6.40 20.25 6.16
C VAL A 17 5.20 20.70 5.30
N GLU A 18 5.39 21.70 4.43
CA GLU A 18 4.34 22.17 3.52
C GLU A 18 3.90 21.07 2.55
N THR A 19 4.88 20.36 1.96
CA THR A 19 4.63 19.31 0.98
C THR A 19 3.82 18.16 1.58
N LEU A 20 4.25 17.62 2.73
CA LEU A 20 3.52 16.52 3.37
C LEU A 20 2.13 16.95 3.85
N ALA A 21 2.01 18.16 4.40
CA ALA A 21 0.71 18.69 4.83
C ALA A 21 -0.27 18.80 3.65
N GLY A 22 0.20 19.30 2.50
CA GLY A 22 -0.59 19.38 1.26
C GLY A 22 -1.03 18.00 0.76
N LEU A 23 -0.14 17.00 0.79
CA LEU A 23 -0.46 15.62 0.39
C LEU A 23 -1.49 14.96 1.31
N ALA A 24 -1.44 15.25 2.61
CA ALA A 24 -2.37 14.72 3.60
C ALA A 24 -3.66 15.55 3.75
N GLY A 25 -3.82 16.63 2.98
CA GLY A 25 -5.01 17.50 3.03
C GLY A 25 -5.13 18.33 4.32
N ILE A 26 -4.03 18.65 4.98
CA ILE A 26 -4.02 19.40 6.25
C ILE A 26 -3.20 20.68 6.19
N LYS A 27 -3.40 21.58 7.17
CA LYS A 27 -2.63 22.84 7.26
C LYS A 27 -1.19 22.57 7.73
N ARG A 28 -0.21 23.20 7.08
CA ARG A 28 1.22 23.16 7.45
C ARG A 28 1.48 23.44 8.93
N SER A 29 0.84 24.48 9.49
CA SER A 29 1.01 24.84 10.91
C SER A 29 0.54 23.74 11.85
N TRP A 30 -0.48 22.98 11.45
CA TRP A 30 -1.00 21.88 12.25
C TRP A 30 -0.07 20.66 12.18
N LEU A 31 0.41 20.29 10.98
CA LEU A 31 1.44 19.25 10.86
C LEU A 31 2.69 19.60 11.68
N SER A 32 3.12 20.86 11.66
CA SER A 32 4.24 21.31 12.49
C SER A 32 3.98 21.15 13.99
N GLN A 33 2.75 21.36 14.46
CA GLN A 33 2.39 21.11 15.86
C GLN A 33 2.40 19.61 16.19
N ILE A 34 1.93 18.77 15.27
CA ILE A 34 1.95 17.30 15.41
C ILE A 34 3.39 16.78 15.47
N GLU A 35 4.23 17.14 14.52
CA GLU A 35 5.63 16.67 14.41
C GLU A 35 6.52 17.07 15.59
N ASN A 36 6.13 18.10 16.34
CA ASN A 36 6.84 18.55 17.54
C ASN A 36 6.09 18.17 18.83
N GLU A 37 5.18 17.20 18.77
CA GLU A 37 4.44 16.64 19.92
C GLU A 37 3.62 17.68 20.70
N LYS A 38 3.28 18.82 20.07
CA LYS A 38 2.48 19.89 20.69
C LYS A 38 0.99 19.62 20.59
N LYS A 39 0.57 18.83 19.60
CA LYS A 39 -0.82 18.42 19.37
C LYS A 39 -0.84 16.98 18.85
N TYR A 40 -1.94 16.29 19.15
CA TYR A 40 -2.20 14.95 18.65
C TYR A 40 -3.30 15.01 17.59
N PRO A 41 -3.09 14.44 16.39
CA PRO A 41 -4.12 14.38 15.36
C PRO A 41 -5.24 13.40 15.76
N PRO A 42 -6.48 13.57 15.26
CA PRO A 42 -7.45 12.47 15.19
C PRO A 42 -6.91 11.29 14.38
N LEU A 43 -7.42 10.08 14.62
CA LEU A 43 -7.01 8.87 13.91
C LEU A 43 -7.07 9.04 12.38
N ASP A 44 -8.15 9.57 11.82
CA ASP A 44 -8.29 9.77 10.37
C ASP A 44 -7.18 10.66 9.79
N THR A 45 -6.77 11.68 10.55
CA THR A 45 -5.67 12.55 10.14
C THR A 45 -4.33 11.82 10.20
N LEU A 46 -4.12 10.99 11.23
CA LEU A 46 -2.93 10.14 11.32
C LEU A 46 -2.88 9.18 10.11
N ILE A 47 -3.99 8.51 9.80
CA ILE A 47 -4.10 7.62 8.64
C ILE A 47 -3.84 8.39 7.34
N ASN A 48 -4.40 9.59 7.15
CA ASN A 48 -4.12 10.40 5.96
C ASN A 48 -2.64 10.77 5.82
N LEU A 49 -1.95 11.07 6.93
CA LEU A 49 -0.51 11.31 6.92
C LEU A 49 0.27 10.05 6.54
N VAL A 50 -0.09 8.89 7.09
CA VAL A 50 0.55 7.61 6.76
C VAL A 50 0.31 7.26 5.29
N LYS A 51 -0.92 7.38 4.79
CA LYS A 51 -1.25 7.17 3.37
C LYS A 51 -0.44 8.10 2.46
N ALA A 52 -0.34 9.38 2.83
CA ALA A 52 0.43 10.36 2.09
C ALA A 52 1.93 10.02 2.02
N ILE A 53 2.52 9.56 3.13
CA ILE A 53 3.92 9.09 3.18
C ILE A 53 4.07 7.83 2.32
N ALA A 54 3.26 6.80 2.57
CA ALA A 54 3.34 5.51 1.89
C ALA A 54 3.22 5.63 0.36
N LYS A 55 2.34 6.51 -0.14
CA LYS A 55 2.09 6.71 -1.56
C LYS A 55 3.30 7.23 -2.34
N ILE A 56 4.21 7.93 -1.68
CA ILE A 56 5.40 8.54 -2.29
C ILE A 56 6.70 7.87 -1.82
N SER A 57 6.61 6.89 -0.94
CA SER A 57 7.79 6.18 -0.45
C SER A 57 8.38 5.27 -1.52
N PRO A 58 9.72 5.20 -1.64
CA PRO A 58 10.39 4.48 -2.71
C PRO A 58 10.56 2.98 -2.41
N LEU A 59 10.90 2.21 -3.43
CA LEU A 59 11.55 0.91 -3.23
C LEU A 59 12.93 1.16 -2.59
N THR A 60 13.24 0.41 -1.56
CA THR A 60 14.50 0.43 -0.83
C THR A 60 15.07 -0.98 -0.79
N GLU A 61 16.27 -1.14 -0.26
CA GLU A 61 16.82 -2.47 -0.05
C GLU A 61 16.01 -3.27 0.97
N ASP A 62 15.44 -2.60 1.97
CA ASP A 62 14.67 -3.22 3.05
C ASP A 62 13.36 -3.86 2.56
N ASN A 63 12.75 -3.33 1.50
CA ASN A 63 11.47 -3.82 0.97
C ASN A 63 11.57 -4.51 -0.39
N ARG A 64 12.75 -4.46 -1.03
CA ARG A 64 12.96 -4.99 -2.38
C ARG A 64 12.47 -6.42 -2.54
N GLN A 65 12.82 -7.29 -1.60
CA GLN A 65 12.51 -8.72 -1.68
C GLN A 65 11.02 -9.00 -1.47
N ASP A 66 10.36 -8.21 -0.62
CA ASP A 66 8.93 -8.32 -0.34
C ASP A 66 8.08 -7.81 -1.51
N ILE A 67 8.59 -6.82 -2.25
CA ILE A 67 7.89 -6.19 -3.38
C ILE A 67 8.16 -6.92 -4.70
N LEU A 68 9.43 -7.14 -5.05
CA LEU A 68 9.85 -7.70 -6.34
C LEU A 68 9.75 -9.23 -6.35
N THR A 69 8.55 -9.74 -6.08
CA THR A 69 8.26 -11.16 -6.02
C THR A 69 8.14 -11.79 -7.41
N GLU A 70 8.32 -13.11 -7.48
CA GLU A 70 8.09 -13.88 -8.72
C GLU A 70 6.64 -13.73 -9.23
N LYS A 71 5.67 -13.59 -8.32
CA LYS A 71 4.28 -13.34 -8.69
C LYS A 71 4.17 -11.99 -9.42
N LEU A 72 4.68 -10.92 -8.80
CA LEU A 72 4.61 -9.58 -9.39
C LEU A 72 5.39 -9.48 -10.71
N TYR A 73 6.50 -10.22 -10.83
CA TYR A 73 7.22 -10.35 -12.09
C TYR A 73 6.35 -10.96 -13.20
N LYS A 74 5.62 -12.04 -12.91
CA LYS A 74 4.71 -12.67 -13.90
C LYS A 74 3.60 -11.72 -14.32
N ASP A 75 3.02 -10.99 -13.37
CA ASP A 75 1.99 -10.00 -13.64
C ASP A 75 2.56 -8.86 -14.51
N PHE A 76 3.77 -8.37 -14.18
CA PHE A 76 4.50 -7.39 -14.98
C PHE A 76 4.81 -7.89 -16.39
N ARG A 77 5.25 -9.14 -16.52
CA ARG A 77 5.59 -9.74 -17.81
C ARG A 77 4.37 -9.84 -18.72
N ASN A 78 3.19 -10.11 -18.15
CA ASN A 78 1.91 -10.12 -18.85
C ASN A 78 1.42 -8.72 -19.21
N SER A 79 1.88 -7.68 -18.51
CA SER A 79 1.53 -6.29 -18.78
C SER A 79 2.45 -5.60 -19.79
N ILE A 80 3.46 -6.30 -20.34
CA ILE A 80 4.37 -5.73 -21.34
C ILE A 80 4.38 -6.51 -22.66
N THR A 81 4.79 -5.81 -23.71
CA THR A 81 5.25 -6.39 -24.99
C THR A 81 6.71 -6.03 -25.21
N TYR A 82 7.41 -6.77 -26.07
CA TYR A 82 8.79 -6.46 -26.40
C TYR A 82 9.08 -6.64 -27.89
N SER A 83 10.14 -5.98 -28.35
CA SER A 83 10.73 -6.14 -29.69
C SER A 83 12.24 -5.95 -29.63
N VAL A 84 12.99 -6.65 -30.49
CA VAL A 84 14.43 -6.44 -30.62
C VAL A 84 14.69 -5.33 -31.65
N ASP A 85 15.39 -4.29 -31.25
CA ASP A 85 15.91 -3.26 -32.15
C ASP A 85 17.33 -3.63 -32.60
N ILE A 86 17.41 -4.11 -33.84
CA ILE A 86 18.64 -4.53 -34.51
C ILE A 86 19.34 -3.38 -35.24
N LEU A 87 18.72 -2.20 -35.35
CA LEU A 87 19.26 -1.08 -36.14
C LEU A 87 20.13 -0.15 -35.30
N HIS A 88 19.89 -0.06 -33.98
CA HIS A 88 20.63 0.83 -33.09
C HIS A 88 20.91 0.17 -31.73
N GLN A 89 22.19 -0.09 -31.45
CA GLN A 89 22.73 -0.44 -30.11
C GLN A 89 22.33 -1.80 -29.50
N TYR A 90 21.85 -2.78 -30.29
CA TYR A 90 21.48 -4.13 -29.83
C TYR A 90 20.62 -4.07 -28.55
N SER A 91 19.36 -3.66 -28.70
CA SER A 91 18.48 -3.45 -27.54
C SER A 91 17.17 -4.20 -27.63
N ILE A 92 16.64 -4.55 -26.47
CA ILE A 92 15.29 -5.07 -26.29
C ILE A 92 14.42 -3.90 -25.84
N VAL A 93 13.53 -3.46 -26.72
CA VAL A 93 12.54 -2.43 -26.40
C VAL A 93 11.35 -3.11 -25.74
N ILE A 94 11.07 -2.78 -24.49
CA ILE A 94 9.86 -3.21 -23.79
C ILE A 94 8.84 -2.07 -23.72
N LYS A 95 7.56 -2.40 -23.83
CA LYS A 95 6.43 -1.45 -23.82
C LYS A 95 5.35 -1.94 -22.89
N LEU A 96 4.89 -1.07 -21.99
CA LEU A 96 3.77 -1.36 -21.09
C LEU A 96 2.45 -1.27 -21.87
N LEU A 97 1.65 -2.33 -21.83
CA LEU A 97 0.37 -2.47 -22.52
C LEU A 97 -0.58 -1.34 -22.14
N ASP A 98 -1.40 -0.93 -23.11
CA ASP A 98 -2.40 0.14 -22.95
C ASP A 98 -1.82 1.48 -22.47
N THR A 99 -0.49 1.62 -22.53
CA THR A 99 0.23 2.87 -22.29
C THR A 99 1.13 3.22 -23.47
N GLY A 100 1.55 4.48 -23.55
CA GLY A 100 2.59 4.91 -24.49
C GLY A 100 4.01 4.76 -23.95
N ILE A 101 4.19 4.08 -22.81
CA ILE A 101 5.45 4.08 -22.05
C ILE A 101 6.30 2.88 -22.48
N SER A 102 7.55 3.15 -22.80
CA SER A 102 8.51 2.16 -23.25
C SER A 102 9.89 2.44 -22.66
N CYS A 103 10.71 1.41 -22.51
CA CYS A 103 12.14 1.58 -22.26
C CYS A 103 12.95 0.58 -23.08
N SER A 104 14.23 0.91 -23.29
CA SER A 104 15.17 0.08 -24.05
C SER A 104 16.16 -0.56 -23.09
N LEU A 105 16.29 -1.88 -23.15
CA LEU A 105 17.22 -2.67 -22.36
C LEU A 105 18.38 -3.08 -23.25
N LEU A 106 19.61 -2.76 -22.86
CA LEU A 106 20.79 -3.18 -23.61
C LEU A 106 20.93 -4.71 -23.53
N THR A 107 21.26 -5.33 -24.65
CA THR A 107 21.65 -6.74 -24.71
C THR A 107 23.05 -6.87 -25.31
N GLU A 108 23.81 -7.86 -24.84
CA GLU A 108 25.15 -8.16 -25.36
C GLU A 108 25.08 -8.97 -26.67
N SER A 109 23.92 -9.53 -27.01
CA SER A 109 23.70 -10.35 -28.20
C SER A 109 23.00 -9.57 -29.30
N GLU A 110 23.55 -9.62 -30.52
CA GLU A 110 22.95 -9.03 -31.72
C GLU A 110 21.63 -9.74 -32.11
N ASN A 111 21.51 -11.03 -31.80
CA ASN A 111 20.31 -11.83 -32.03
C ASN A 111 20.01 -12.65 -30.77
N PRO A 112 19.46 -12.03 -29.72
CA PRO A 112 19.21 -12.71 -28.46
C PRO A 112 18.15 -13.79 -28.65
N THR A 113 18.40 -14.96 -28.09
CA THR A 113 17.43 -16.04 -27.94
C THR A 113 16.29 -15.61 -27.03
N ASN A 114 15.15 -16.32 -27.08
CA ASN A 114 14.04 -16.05 -26.19
C ASN A 114 14.43 -16.15 -24.70
N GLU A 115 15.37 -17.05 -24.36
CA GLU A 115 15.87 -17.22 -23.00
C GLU A 115 16.66 -15.97 -22.55
N GLU A 116 17.60 -15.50 -23.38
CA GLU A 116 18.37 -14.27 -23.11
C GLU A 116 17.46 -13.03 -22.99
N ILE A 117 16.39 -12.97 -23.79
CA ILE A 117 15.39 -11.89 -23.71
C ILE A 117 14.68 -11.93 -22.35
N GLU A 118 14.16 -13.09 -21.95
CA GLU A 118 13.47 -13.24 -20.67
C GLU A 118 14.39 -12.98 -19.48
N GLU A 119 15.65 -13.42 -19.54
CA GLU A 119 16.65 -13.11 -18.52
C GLU A 119 16.93 -11.60 -18.43
N THR A 120 17.03 -10.92 -19.58
CA THR A 120 17.25 -9.47 -19.62
C THR A 120 16.07 -8.71 -19.00
N ILE A 121 14.84 -9.08 -19.35
CA ILE A 121 13.62 -8.47 -18.80
C ILE A 121 13.50 -8.75 -17.29
N LYS A 122 13.79 -9.98 -16.86
CA LYS A 122 13.77 -10.35 -15.44
C LYS A 122 14.84 -9.60 -14.65
N SER A 123 16.05 -9.51 -15.19
CA SER A 123 17.16 -8.75 -14.61
C SER A 123 16.79 -7.27 -14.44
N TYR A 124 16.17 -6.67 -15.46
CA TYR A 124 15.63 -5.32 -15.39
C TYR A 124 14.60 -5.16 -14.25
N PHE A 125 13.64 -6.08 -14.14
CA PHE A 125 12.63 -6.04 -13.08
C PHE A 125 13.25 -6.14 -11.68
N VAL A 126 14.17 -7.08 -11.43
CA VAL A 126 14.74 -7.32 -10.09
C VAL A 126 15.80 -6.29 -9.68
N SER A 127 16.52 -5.73 -10.66
CA SER A 127 17.54 -4.69 -10.44
C SER A 127 16.95 -3.28 -10.28
N ALA A 128 15.63 -3.14 -10.43
CA ALA A 128 14.93 -1.88 -10.36
C ALA A 128 15.31 -1.10 -9.09
N ASN A 129 15.78 0.13 -9.26
CA ASN A 129 16.19 0.99 -8.15
C ASN A 129 15.43 2.31 -8.26
N PHE A 130 14.37 2.44 -7.47
CA PHE A 130 13.53 3.63 -7.47
C PHE A 130 14.06 4.61 -6.45
N ARG A 131 15.17 5.29 -6.76
CA ARG A 131 15.51 6.48 -5.99
C ARG A 131 14.60 7.60 -6.46
N PHE A 132 13.58 7.93 -5.66
CA PHE A 132 12.78 9.12 -5.92
C PHE A 132 13.72 10.33 -6.07
N PRO A 133 13.71 11.06 -7.19
CA PRO A 133 14.45 12.29 -7.30
C PRO A 133 13.75 13.29 -6.38
N ALA A 134 14.28 13.48 -5.18
CA ALA A 134 13.84 14.46 -4.18
C ALA A 134 13.91 15.94 -4.65
N ALA A 135 14.00 16.19 -5.96
CA ALA A 135 14.09 17.51 -6.57
C ALA A 135 12.96 17.83 -7.57
N LEU A 136 12.10 16.87 -7.92
CA LEU A 136 10.96 17.14 -8.80
C LEU A 136 9.76 17.52 -7.95
N GLY A 137 9.65 18.82 -7.65
CA GLY A 137 8.39 19.39 -7.16
C GLY A 137 7.23 18.90 -8.02
N ILE A 138 6.08 18.68 -7.37
CA ILE A 138 4.83 18.08 -7.90
C ILE A 138 4.18 18.91 -9.06
N LYS A 139 4.95 19.76 -9.74
CA LYS A 139 4.56 20.51 -10.94
C LYS A 139 5.23 20.05 -12.24
N LYS A 140 6.06 19.00 -12.23
CA LYS A 140 6.83 18.62 -13.43
C LYS A 140 6.96 17.12 -13.69
N VAL A 141 5.84 16.39 -13.59
CA VAL A 141 5.71 15.06 -14.23
C VAL A 141 5.18 15.19 -15.67
N ALA A 142 5.20 16.40 -16.22
CA ALA A 142 4.96 16.65 -17.64
C ALA A 142 6.05 17.61 -18.14
N TRP A 143 6.84 17.15 -19.11
CA TRP A 143 7.79 17.93 -19.92
C TRP A 143 9.06 18.43 -19.21
N ASN A 144 10.08 17.55 -19.14
CA ASN A 144 11.43 17.76 -19.71
C ASN A 144 12.39 16.68 -19.17
N LEU A 145 12.46 15.56 -19.89
CA LEU A 145 13.52 14.53 -19.82
C LEU A 145 14.57 14.77 -20.92
N ALA A 146 14.96 16.02 -21.12
CA ALA A 146 16.04 16.39 -22.03
C ALA A 146 17.01 17.26 -21.23
N GLU A 147 18.31 16.95 -21.33
CA GLU A 147 19.46 17.60 -20.67
C GLU A 147 19.97 16.99 -19.36
N VAL A 148 20.03 15.65 -19.26
CA VAL A 148 21.04 15.01 -18.40
C VAL A 148 21.89 14.11 -19.29
N GLY A 149 23.20 14.35 -19.28
CA GLY A 149 24.16 13.82 -20.25
C GLY A 149 24.24 12.28 -20.35
N PRO A 150 25.05 11.78 -21.31
CA PRO A 150 24.88 10.44 -21.92
C PRO A 150 25.19 9.22 -21.05
N HIS A 151 25.31 9.32 -19.71
CA HIS A 151 25.77 8.21 -18.88
C HIS A 151 25.08 7.99 -17.54
N ASN A 152 23.92 8.60 -17.26
CA ASN A 152 23.22 8.37 -15.98
C ASN A 152 21.81 7.82 -16.16
N LEU A 153 21.70 6.48 -16.08
CA LEU A 153 20.67 5.56 -15.52
C LEU A 153 19.25 6.06 -15.11
N ILE A 154 18.76 7.20 -15.57
CA ILE A 154 17.47 7.79 -15.16
C ILE A 154 16.33 7.36 -16.11
N GLU A 155 16.64 6.89 -17.32
CA GLU A 155 15.63 6.45 -18.30
C GLU A 155 15.09 5.04 -18.05
N THR A 156 15.71 4.24 -17.18
CA THR A 156 15.38 2.80 -17.12
C THR A 156 14.18 2.49 -16.25
N ASN A 157 13.90 3.19 -15.14
CA ASN A 157 12.86 2.74 -14.19
C ASN A 157 11.50 3.45 -14.33
N GLU A 158 11.33 4.37 -15.29
CA GLU A 158 10.05 5.05 -15.52
C GLU A 158 8.94 4.04 -15.85
N LEU A 159 9.23 3.04 -16.68
CA LEU A 159 8.25 2.03 -17.08
C LEU A 159 7.73 1.24 -15.87
N LEU A 160 8.63 0.73 -15.03
CA LEU A 160 8.23 0.01 -13.81
C LEU A 160 7.52 0.92 -12.80
N TYR A 161 7.94 2.17 -12.66
CA TYR A 161 7.22 3.11 -11.79
C TYR A 161 5.81 3.39 -12.31
N ASN A 162 5.60 3.30 -13.63
CA ASN A 162 4.30 3.45 -14.26
C ASN A 162 3.43 2.16 -14.22
N TYR A 163 4.01 1.02 -13.83
CA TYR A 163 3.26 -0.21 -13.58
C TYR A 163 2.50 -0.13 -12.24
N SER A 164 1.17 -0.20 -12.30
CA SER A 164 0.25 0.06 -11.17
C SER A 164 0.44 -0.89 -10.01
N GLU A 165 0.56 -2.19 -10.29
CA GLU A 165 0.57 -3.26 -9.30
C GLU A 165 1.85 -3.21 -8.46
N LEU A 166 2.95 -2.74 -9.04
CA LEU A 166 4.17 -2.43 -8.29
C LEU A 166 3.95 -1.26 -7.33
N ARG A 167 3.31 -0.18 -7.80
CA ARG A 167 3.01 0.98 -6.93
C ARG A 167 2.06 0.61 -5.80
N GLU A 168 1.06 -0.22 -6.07
CA GLU A 168 0.11 -0.72 -5.07
C GLU A 168 0.83 -1.57 -4.02
N SER A 169 1.64 -2.52 -4.47
CA SER A 169 2.45 -3.35 -3.56
C SER A 169 3.37 -2.50 -2.68
N LEU A 170 4.03 -1.50 -3.26
CA LEU A 170 4.92 -0.59 -2.54
C LEU A 170 4.18 0.27 -1.52
N TYR A 171 3.02 0.80 -1.90
CA TYR A 171 2.15 1.57 -1.02
C TYR A 171 1.69 0.73 0.18
N GLU A 172 1.22 -0.50 -0.07
CA GLU A 172 0.77 -1.42 0.97
C GLU A 172 1.89 -1.76 1.96
N TRP A 173 3.09 -2.06 1.46
CA TRP A 173 4.24 -2.35 2.30
C TRP A 173 4.61 -1.16 3.20
N TRP A 174 4.71 0.04 2.64
CA TRP A 174 5.05 1.23 3.43
C TRP A 174 3.97 1.63 4.42
N TYR A 175 2.70 1.49 4.05
CA TYR A 175 1.58 1.73 4.94
C TYR A 175 1.66 0.84 6.18
N ASN A 176 1.87 -0.46 5.96
CA ASN A 176 2.06 -1.44 7.02
C ASN A 176 3.30 -1.15 7.86
N PHE A 177 4.44 -0.95 7.20
CA PHE A 177 5.72 -0.68 7.87
C PHE A 177 5.62 0.50 8.85
N ILE A 178 5.00 1.60 8.43
CA ILE A 178 4.88 2.81 9.26
C ILE A 178 3.96 2.56 10.47
N LEU A 179 2.81 1.92 10.26
CA LEU A 179 1.86 1.65 11.34
C LEU A 179 2.40 0.62 12.33
N GLU A 180 3.02 -0.45 11.84
CA GLU A 180 3.73 -1.41 12.69
C GLU A 180 4.85 -0.74 13.48
N ASP A 181 5.61 0.17 12.87
CA ASP A 181 6.63 0.93 13.57
C ASP A 181 6.05 1.79 14.70
N PHE A 182 4.85 2.37 14.53
CA PHE A 182 4.13 3.05 15.61
C PHE A 182 3.73 2.09 16.74
N ILE A 183 3.15 0.93 16.40
CA ILE A 183 2.73 -0.07 17.39
C ILE A 183 3.94 -0.66 18.12
N LYS A 184 4.93 -1.23 17.42
CA LYS A 184 6.10 -1.89 18.02
C LYS A 184 6.89 -1.00 18.98
N ASN A 185 6.97 0.30 18.71
CA ASN A 185 7.67 1.24 19.60
C ASN A 185 6.75 1.89 20.64
N GLY A 186 5.44 1.93 20.39
CA GLY A 186 4.43 2.33 21.34
C GLY A 186 4.12 1.27 22.40
N VAL A 187 4.43 0.00 22.14
CA VAL A 187 4.12 -1.11 23.05
C VAL A 187 5.38 -1.78 23.64
N LYS A 188 6.44 -1.01 23.87
CA LYS A 188 7.56 -1.46 24.72
C LYS A 188 7.16 -1.64 26.21
N ASP A 189 5.89 -1.43 26.55
CA ASP A 189 5.30 -1.82 27.83
C ASP A 189 4.53 -3.14 27.67
N SER A 190 5.09 -4.23 28.21
CA SER A 190 4.49 -5.56 28.18
C SER A 190 3.16 -5.66 28.94
N VAL A 191 2.73 -4.58 29.61
CA VAL A 191 1.51 -4.49 30.42
C VAL A 191 0.27 -4.23 29.59
N ILE A 192 0.41 -3.61 28.40
CA ILE A 192 -0.72 -3.36 27.50
C ILE A 192 -1.19 -4.66 26.81
N TYR A 193 -0.38 -5.73 26.88
CA TYR A 193 -0.62 -7.01 26.22
C TYR A 193 -1.38 -8.07 27.04
N ALA A 194 -1.83 -7.77 28.26
CA ALA A 194 -2.56 -8.75 29.06
C ALA A 194 -4.07 -8.70 28.74
N ASP A 195 -4.46 -9.56 27.80
CA ASP A 195 -5.62 -10.45 27.85
C ASP A 195 -6.96 -9.93 28.40
N LYS A 196 -8.05 -10.22 27.67
CA LYS A 196 -9.43 -9.85 28.04
C LYS A 196 -9.96 -10.51 29.33
N GLU A 197 -9.17 -11.32 30.03
CA GLU A 197 -9.59 -12.06 31.23
C GLU A 197 -8.69 -11.89 32.48
N ILE A 198 -7.58 -11.14 32.44
CA ILE A 198 -6.64 -11.05 33.58
C ILE A 198 -6.66 -9.64 34.20
N ASN A 199 -7.79 -9.26 34.79
CA ASN A 199 -7.88 -8.13 35.72
C ASN A 199 -7.59 -8.59 37.16
N GLU A 200 -6.43 -9.21 37.40
CA GLU A 200 -5.90 -9.44 38.75
C GLU A 200 -4.40 -9.09 38.81
N ILE A 201 -4.03 -7.86 38.45
CA ILE A 201 -2.68 -7.33 38.73
C ILE A 201 -2.80 -6.18 39.72
N ASP A 202 -2.43 -6.50 40.96
CA ASP A 202 -2.45 -5.67 42.17
C ASP A 202 -1.39 -4.54 42.17
N ARG A 203 -1.10 -3.94 41.00
CA ARG A 203 -0.21 -2.78 40.90
C ARG A 203 -0.79 -1.69 40.02
N PRO A 204 -0.90 -0.44 40.53
CA PRO A 204 -1.39 0.68 39.74
C PRO A 204 -0.47 0.95 38.55
N LEU A 205 -1.07 1.41 37.45
CA LEU A 205 -0.43 1.79 36.17
C LEU A 205 0.78 2.73 36.32
N SER A 206 0.95 3.38 37.48
CA SER A 206 2.06 4.26 37.84
C SER A 206 3.39 3.53 38.11
N ALA A 207 3.41 2.19 38.13
CA ALA A 207 4.59 1.40 38.45
C ALA A 207 5.39 0.94 37.21
N TYR A 208 4.94 1.26 36.00
CA TYR A 208 5.59 0.87 34.75
C TYR A 208 6.15 2.10 34.02
N ASP A 209 7.45 2.03 33.73
CA ASP A 209 8.24 3.16 33.23
C ASP A 209 8.21 3.19 31.70
N VAL A 210 7.15 3.79 31.16
CA VAL A 210 7.08 4.22 29.76
C VAL A 210 6.40 5.59 29.72
N GLU A 211 7.17 6.66 29.53
CA GLU A 211 6.69 8.03 29.33
C GLU A 211 5.98 8.20 27.96
N LEU A 212 5.03 7.32 27.62
CA LEU A 212 4.08 7.58 26.55
C LEU A 212 3.13 8.68 27.00
N SER A 213 3.08 9.76 26.22
CA SER A 213 2.11 10.83 26.42
C SER A 213 0.67 10.29 26.36
N GLU A 214 -0.25 10.94 27.06
CA GLU A 214 -1.68 10.59 27.00
C GLU A 214 -2.22 10.60 25.56
N GLY A 215 -1.73 11.52 24.73
CA GLY A 215 -2.11 11.61 23.32
C GLY A 215 -1.61 10.44 22.47
N ASP A 216 -0.36 10.00 22.67
CA ASP A 216 0.16 8.79 22.00
C ASP A 216 -0.63 7.55 22.46
N ARG A 217 -0.93 7.41 23.76
CA ARG A 217 -1.72 6.29 24.30
C ARG A 217 -3.10 6.21 23.64
N LYS A 218 -3.78 7.36 23.53
CA LYS A 218 -5.09 7.43 22.88
C LYS A 218 -5.04 7.02 21.41
N LEU A 219 -4.06 7.51 20.66
CA LEU A 219 -3.90 7.15 19.24
C LEU A 219 -3.57 5.68 19.05
N LEU A 220 -2.71 5.10 19.89
CA LEU A 220 -2.41 3.67 19.85
C LEU A 220 -3.64 2.81 20.16
N ALA A 221 -4.46 3.23 21.14
CA ALA A 221 -5.71 2.55 21.48
C ALA A 221 -6.76 2.63 20.35
N GLU A 222 -6.75 3.70 19.55
CA GLU A 222 -7.61 3.84 18.36
C GLU A 222 -7.06 3.07 17.14
N LEU A 223 -5.73 2.96 17.00
CA LEU A 223 -5.08 2.20 15.92
C LEU A 223 -5.18 0.69 16.12
N TRP A 224 -5.06 0.20 17.36
CA TRP A 224 -4.97 -1.22 17.66
C TRP A 224 -6.13 -2.06 17.10
N PRO A 225 -7.42 -1.66 17.25
CA PRO A 225 -8.54 -2.42 16.70
C PRO A 225 -8.57 -2.50 15.16
N LEU A 226 -7.78 -1.67 14.46
CA LEU A 226 -7.66 -1.70 13.01
C LEU A 226 -6.61 -2.69 12.50
N MET A 227 -5.81 -3.28 13.40
CA MET A 227 -4.79 -4.25 13.05
C MET A 227 -5.41 -5.63 12.84
N ASN A 228 -5.09 -6.26 11.71
CA ASN A 228 -5.47 -7.61 11.37
C ASN A 228 -4.79 -8.64 12.28
N GLU A 229 -5.31 -9.87 12.33
CA GLU A 229 -4.75 -10.95 13.17
C GLU A 229 -3.28 -11.28 12.87
N ASN A 230 -2.85 -11.08 11.63
CA ASN A 230 -1.47 -11.30 11.20
C ASN A 230 -0.54 -10.12 11.54
N GLY A 231 -1.02 -9.09 12.25
CA GLY A 231 -0.25 -7.91 12.63
C GLY A 231 -0.16 -6.81 11.57
N THR A 232 -0.80 -6.99 10.40
CA THR A 232 -0.84 -5.99 9.32
C THR A 232 -2.07 -5.10 9.43
N PHE A 233 -2.15 -4.06 8.61
CA PHE A 233 -3.27 -3.17 8.44
C PHE A 233 -3.72 -3.19 6.98
N THR A 234 -5.02 -3.02 6.77
CA THR A 234 -5.59 -2.90 5.43
C THR A 234 -5.63 -1.42 5.03
N PRO A 235 -4.87 -0.97 4.02
CA PRO A 235 -4.83 0.46 3.64
C PRO A 235 -6.12 0.95 2.97
N TYR A 236 -6.92 0.02 2.47
CA TYR A 236 -8.21 0.26 1.85
C TYR A 236 -9.33 0.07 2.88
N ASN A 237 -9.55 1.10 3.71
CA ASN A 237 -10.92 1.41 4.09
C ASN A 237 -11.51 2.12 2.87
N ASP A 238 -12.11 1.35 1.94
CA ASP A 238 -13.13 1.94 1.09
C ASP A 238 -14.23 2.44 2.01
N ASP A 239 -14.76 3.64 1.74
CA ASP A 239 -15.96 4.18 2.42
C ASP A 239 -17.18 3.22 2.30
N ASP A 240 -17.06 2.16 1.50
CA ASP A 240 -18.03 1.08 1.29
C ASP A 240 -17.85 -0.13 2.23
N ASN A 241 -16.77 -0.19 3.05
CA ASN A 241 -16.47 -1.34 3.92
C ASN A 241 -16.65 -0.98 5.40
N THR A 242 -17.63 -1.60 6.07
CA THR A 242 -17.75 -1.56 7.53
C THR A 242 -16.97 -2.73 8.13
N ASN A 243 -15.81 -2.45 8.75
CA ASN A 243 -15.14 -3.42 9.60
C ASN A 243 -15.95 -3.65 10.87
N VAL A 244 -16.56 -4.82 10.99
CA VAL A 244 -17.20 -5.24 12.23
C VAL A 244 -16.12 -5.78 13.15
N ALA A 245 -15.91 -5.13 14.29
CA ALA A 245 -14.89 -5.51 15.27
C ALA A 245 -15.01 -7.01 15.63
N LYS A 246 -13.89 -7.73 15.66
CA LYS A 246 -13.85 -9.19 15.90
C LYS A 246 -14.57 -9.58 17.19
N GLU A 247 -14.51 -8.71 18.20
CA GLU A 247 -15.20 -8.85 19.49
C GLU A 247 -16.73 -8.85 19.38
N LEU A 248 -17.29 -8.24 18.32
CA LEU A 248 -18.72 -8.25 18.07
C LEU A 248 -19.19 -9.54 17.41
N LEU A 249 -18.28 -10.24 16.72
CA LEU A 249 -18.52 -11.49 16.01
C LEU A 249 -18.19 -12.73 16.85
N ASP A 250 -17.34 -12.57 17.87
CA ASP A 250 -16.89 -13.68 18.70
C ASP A 250 -18.06 -14.39 19.42
N GLY A 251 -18.17 -15.70 19.17
CA GLY A 251 -19.27 -16.54 19.67
C GLY A 251 -20.67 -16.23 19.11
N LYS A 252 -20.81 -15.30 18.16
CA LYS A 252 -22.12 -14.92 17.60
C LYS A 252 -22.32 -15.44 16.19
N THR A 253 -23.52 -15.97 15.93
CA THR A 253 -23.93 -16.32 14.57
C THR A 253 -24.27 -15.06 13.79
N VAL A 254 -23.53 -14.80 12.71
CA VAL A 254 -23.90 -13.77 11.74
C VAL A 254 -24.90 -14.37 10.75
N THR A 255 -26.07 -13.76 10.67
CA THR A 255 -27.11 -14.17 9.70
C THR A 255 -27.20 -13.12 8.60
N PHE A 256 -27.02 -13.55 7.36
CA PHE A 256 -27.19 -12.70 6.18
C PHE A 256 -28.47 -13.10 5.44
N ASP A 257 -29.40 -12.15 5.27
CA ASP A 257 -30.57 -12.36 4.44
C ASP A 257 -30.20 -12.10 2.97
N LEU A 258 -30.10 -13.17 2.18
CA LEU A 258 -29.77 -13.11 0.76
C LEU A 258 -30.82 -12.39 -0.10
N LYS A 259 -31.96 -11.94 0.46
CA LYS A 259 -32.87 -11.03 -0.24
C LYS A 259 -32.16 -9.75 -0.70
N VAL A 260 -31.22 -9.25 0.10
CA VAL A 260 -30.50 -7.99 -0.17
C VAL A 260 -29.48 -8.13 -1.32
N ALA A 261 -29.13 -9.35 -1.73
CA ALA A 261 -28.21 -9.62 -2.84
C ALA A 261 -28.64 -8.99 -4.17
N SER A 262 -29.93 -8.67 -4.32
CA SER A 262 -30.51 -8.04 -5.51
C SER A 262 -30.68 -6.54 -5.41
N ASP A 263 -30.31 -5.94 -4.27
CA ASP A 263 -30.33 -4.49 -4.10
C ASP A 263 -29.22 -3.84 -4.94
N LYS A 264 -29.55 -2.73 -5.60
CA LYS A 264 -28.60 -1.98 -6.45
C LYS A 264 -27.40 -1.43 -5.69
N ASN A 265 -27.51 -1.29 -4.38
CA ASN A 265 -26.45 -0.79 -3.50
C ASN A 265 -25.62 -1.93 -2.88
N VAL A 266 -25.93 -3.20 -3.17
CA VAL A 266 -25.18 -4.36 -2.67
C VAL A 266 -24.24 -4.87 -3.76
N LYS A 267 -22.94 -4.81 -3.47
CA LYS A 267 -21.88 -5.38 -4.31
C LYS A 267 -21.49 -6.74 -3.73
N LEU A 268 -21.56 -7.79 -4.56
CA LEU A 268 -21.17 -9.15 -4.17
C LEU A 268 -19.88 -9.52 -4.85
N LEU A 269 -18.97 -10.10 -4.07
CA LEU A 269 -17.68 -10.58 -4.55
C LEU A 269 -17.65 -12.11 -4.49
N LEU A 270 -17.02 -12.72 -5.49
CA LEU A 270 -16.66 -14.14 -5.48
C LEU A 270 -15.13 -14.21 -5.59
N ASN A 271 -14.49 -14.81 -4.58
CA ASN A 271 -13.02 -14.88 -4.48
C ASN A 271 -12.33 -13.52 -4.61
N GLY A 272 -12.92 -12.48 -4.03
CA GLY A 272 -12.37 -11.12 -4.06
C GLY A 272 -12.61 -10.33 -5.36
N GLN A 273 -13.31 -10.90 -6.35
CA GLN A 273 -13.68 -10.21 -7.58
C GLN A 273 -15.18 -9.89 -7.59
N LEU A 274 -15.55 -8.69 -8.06
CA LEU A 274 -16.95 -8.28 -8.20
C LEU A 274 -17.67 -9.18 -9.21
N LEU A 275 -18.86 -9.67 -8.84
CA LEU A 275 -19.70 -10.42 -9.78
C LEU A 275 -20.10 -9.55 -10.97
N SER A 276 -19.93 -10.08 -12.17
CA SER A 276 -20.43 -9.49 -13.40
C SER A 276 -21.97 -9.55 -13.49
N ASN A 277 -22.56 -8.75 -14.38
CA ASN A 277 -24.02 -8.76 -14.60
C ASN A 277 -24.57 -10.16 -14.97
N PRO A 278 -23.92 -10.95 -15.84
CA PRO A 278 -24.33 -12.33 -16.11
C PRO A 278 -24.27 -13.23 -14.87
N GLU A 279 -23.22 -13.14 -14.06
CA GLU A 279 -23.07 -13.94 -12.84
C GLU A 279 -24.12 -13.58 -11.78
N MET A 280 -24.43 -12.29 -11.64
CA MET A 280 -25.52 -11.84 -10.79
C MET A 280 -26.87 -12.40 -11.24
N ALA A 281 -27.12 -12.45 -12.55
CA ALA A 281 -28.34 -13.05 -13.10
C ALA A 281 -28.43 -14.55 -12.81
N MET A 282 -27.31 -15.29 -12.95
CA MET A 282 -27.25 -16.71 -12.61
C MET A 282 -27.51 -16.95 -11.12
N LEU A 283 -26.89 -16.15 -10.23
CA LEU A 283 -27.12 -16.22 -8.80
C LEU A 283 -28.59 -15.99 -8.45
N LYS A 284 -29.23 -15.01 -9.09
CA LYS A 284 -30.67 -14.73 -8.90
C LYS A 284 -31.54 -15.92 -9.27
N VAL A 285 -31.28 -16.55 -10.42
CA VAL A 285 -32.00 -17.76 -10.85
C VAL A 285 -31.84 -18.89 -9.83
N ALA A 286 -30.63 -19.13 -9.33
CA ALA A 286 -30.37 -20.15 -8.33
C ALA A 286 -31.12 -19.86 -7.01
N LEU A 287 -31.09 -18.62 -6.54
CA LEU A 287 -31.81 -18.21 -5.33
C LEU A 287 -33.32 -18.37 -5.48
N ASP A 288 -33.88 -18.01 -6.63
CA ASP A 288 -35.31 -18.14 -6.90
C ASP A 288 -35.73 -19.61 -6.99
N ALA A 289 -34.90 -20.48 -7.57
CA ALA A 289 -35.13 -21.93 -7.56
C ALA A 289 -35.13 -22.50 -6.13
N ILE A 290 -34.18 -22.07 -5.28
CA ILE A 290 -34.13 -22.47 -3.85
C ILE A 290 -35.39 -21.98 -3.12
N LYS A 291 -35.80 -20.72 -3.31
CA LYS A 291 -37.03 -20.17 -2.70
C LYS A 291 -38.25 -20.95 -3.13
N TYR A 292 -38.39 -21.24 -4.41
CA TYR A 292 -39.49 -22.03 -4.94
C TYR A 292 -39.55 -23.43 -4.31
N ASN A 293 -38.39 -24.06 -4.10
CA ASN A 293 -38.34 -25.39 -3.46
C ASN A 293 -38.69 -25.35 -1.97
N ARG A 294 -38.44 -24.23 -1.27
CA ARG A 294 -38.83 -24.06 0.15
C ARG A 294 -40.33 -23.81 0.34
N LEU A 295 -41.05 -23.42 -0.72
CA LEU A 295 -42.48 -23.16 -0.69
C LEU A 295 -43.33 -24.39 -1.08
N LYS A 296 -42.68 -25.51 -1.42
CA LYS A 296 -43.30 -26.83 -1.61
C LYS A 296 -43.23 -27.62 -0.31
#